data_AF-A0A7D4PY39-F1
#
_entry.id   AF-A0A7D4PY39-F1
#
_cell.length_a   1.000
_cell.length_b   1.000
_cell.length_c   1.000
_cell.angle_alpha   90.00
_cell.angle_beta   90.00
_cell.angle_gamma   90.00
#
_symmetry.space_group_name_H-M   'P 1'
#
loop_
_entity.id
_entity.type
_entity.pdbx_description
1 polymer ?
#
loop_
_entity_poly.entity_id
_entity_poly.type
_entity_poly.pdbx_seq_one_letter_code
_entity_poly.pdbx_strand_id
1 'polypeptide(L)'
;MVKPQPRKRYVQLDMSQYEGLDDEWRRIGLSAPARKALVDAKLYKVSDLRKITQSELIEMDGISKSAVARIKVIMEAKRISFR
;
A
#
# COMPACT_ATOMS: atom_id res chain seq x y z
N MET A 1 -32.72 10.77 -3.39
CA MET A 1 -31.75 11.81 -3.84
C MET A 1 -30.34 11.34 -3.46
N VAL A 2 -29.64 10.66 -4.37
CA VAL A 2 -28.27 10.15 -4.12
C VAL A 2 -27.33 11.33 -4.33
N LYS A 3 -26.63 11.79 -3.28
CA LYS A 3 -25.69 12.91 -3.36
C LYS A 3 -24.51 12.53 -4.29
N PRO A 4 -24.16 13.35 -5.29
CA PRO A 4 -23.06 13.02 -6.21
C PRO A 4 -21.72 13.09 -5.46
N GLN A 5 -20.95 12.01 -5.53
CA GLN A 5 -19.60 11.96 -4.96
C GLN A 5 -18.62 12.76 -5.84
N PRO A 6 -17.66 13.49 -5.26
CA PRO A 6 -16.70 14.28 -6.01
C PRO A 6 -15.78 13.37 -6.83
N ARG A 7 -15.77 13.58 -8.16
CA ARG A 7 -14.84 12.91 -9.08
C ARG A 7 -13.43 13.42 -8.79
N LYS A 8 -12.72 12.78 -7.86
CA LYS A 8 -11.26 12.90 -7.76
C LYS A 8 -10.69 12.45 -9.10
N ARG A 9 -10.11 13.38 -9.85
CA ARG A 9 -9.38 13.09 -11.08
C ARG A 9 -8.09 12.36 -10.69
N TYR A 10 -8.19 11.05 -10.55
CA TYR A 10 -7.02 10.20 -10.43
C TYR A 10 -6.29 10.26 -11.77
N VAL A 11 -5.05 10.77 -11.76
CA VAL A 11 -4.14 10.57 -12.89
C VAL A 11 -3.96 9.07 -13.03
N GLN A 12 -4.38 8.50 -14.16
CA GLN A 12 -4.10 7.11 -14.49
C GLN A 12 -2.60 7.00 -14.69
N LEU A 13 -1.89 6.61 -13.63
CA LEU A 13 -0.55 6.05 -13.78
C LEU A 13 -0.72 4.76 -14.60
N ASP A 14 0.04 4.62 -15.67
CA ASP A 14 0.07 3.38 -16.44
C ASP A 14 0.72 2.30 -15.57
N MET A 15 -0.12 1.40 -15.06
CA MET A 15 0.23 0.33 -14.12
C MET A 15 0.28 -1.04 -14.82
N SER A 16 0.38 -1.11 -16.16
CA SER A 16 0.36 -2.39 -16.89
C SER A 16 1.49 -3.34 -16.47
N GLN A 17 2.66 -2.82 -16.07
CA GLN A 17 3.79 -3.61 -15.53
C GLN A 17 3.58 -4.08 -14.06
N TYR A 18 2.55 -3.55 -13.39
CA TYR A 18 2.21 -3.80 -11.98
C TYR A 18 1.01 -4.73 -11.84
N GLU A 19 0.37 -5.14 -12.93
CA GLU A 19 -0.80 -6.03 -12.91
C GLU A 19 -0.44 -7.36 -12.22
N GLY A 20 -0.98 -7.53 -11.01
CA GLY A 20 -0.78 -8.71 -10.16
C GLY A 20 0.24 -8.53 -9.02
N LEU A 21 1.20 -7.59 -9.13
CA LEU A 21 2.19 -7.37 -8.07
C LEU A 21 1.63 -6.56 -6.88
N ASP A 22 0.63 -5.70 -7.14
CA ASP A 22 0.00 -4.86 -6.12
C ASP A 22 -1.30 -5.44 -5.55
N ASP A 23 -1.66 -6.66 -5.95
CA ASP A 23 -2.95 -7.28 -5.66
C ASP A 23 -3.23 -7.40 -4.16
N GLU A 24 -2.27 -7.84 -3.36
CA GLU A 24 -2.45 -7.96 -1.92
C GLU A 24 -2.65 -6.57 -1.28
N TRP A 25 -1.88 -5.57 -1.74
CA TRP A 25 -1.98 -4.19 -1.27
C TRP A 25 -3.30 -3.52 -1.65
N ARG A 26 -3.82 -3.85 -2.85
CA ARG A 26 -5.12 -3.40 -3.33
C ARG A 26 -6.26 -4.00 -2.50
N ARG A 27 -6.19 -5.30 -2.19
CA ARG A 27 -7.19 -6.00 -1.37
C ARG A 27 -7.31 -5.42 0.05
N ILE A 28 -6.20 -4.97 0.64
CA ILE A 28 -6.22 -4.34 1.97
C ILE A 28 -6.57 -2.84 1.93
N GLY A 29 -6.84 -2.28 0.75
CA GLY A 29 -7.33 -0.91 0.58
C GLY A 29 -6.24 0.17 0.62
N LEU A 30 -5.00 -0.13 0.22
CA LEU A 30 -3.97 0.90 0.09
C LEU A 30 -4.21 1.81 -1.12
N SER A 31 -3.82 3.08 -0.99
CA SER A 31 -3.90 4.08 -2.07
C SER A 31 -2.93 3.76 -3.21
N ALA A 32 -3.23 4.22 -4.42
CA ALA A 32 -2.36 3.97 -5.58
C ALA A 32 -0.88 4.39 -5.36
N PRO A 33 -0.56 5.56 -4.74
CA PRO A 33 0.82 5.93 -4.41
C PRO A 33 1.49 4.95 -3.44
N ALA A 34 0.79 4.53 -2.38
CA ALA A 34 1.33 3.58 -1.41
C ALA A 34 1.62 2.21 -2.04
N ARG A 35 0.71 1.74 -2.91
CA ARG A 35 0.92 0.49 -3.66
C ARG A 35 2.13 0.57 -4.57
N LYS A 36 2.28 1.69 -5.29
CA LYS A 36 3.44 1.93 -6.16
C LYS A 36 4.75 1.91 -5.36
N ALA A 37 4.81 2.65 -4.24
CA ALA A 37 5.98 2.68 -3.37
C ALA A 37 6.42 1.28 -2.90
N LEU A 38 5.45 0.44 -2.49
CA LEU A 38 5.72 -0.93 -2.06
C LEU A 38 6.23 -1.82 -3.21
N VAL A 39 5.63 -1.71 -4.40
CA VAL A 39 6.07 -2.48 -5.57
C VAL A 39 7.46 -2.03 -6.06
N ASP A 40 7.73 -0.72 -6.05
CA ASP A 40 9.05 -0.15 -6.38
C ASP A 40 10.13 -0.66 -5.40
N ALA A 41 9.78 -0.80 -4.11
CA ALA A 41 10.63 -1.41 -3.09
C ALA A 41 10.70 -2.95 -3.15
N LYS A 42 10.08 -3.58 -4.16
CA LYS A 42 9.99 -5.05 -4.33
C LYS A 42 9.31 -5.77 -3.15
N LEU A 43 8.36 -5.09 -2.50
CA LEU A 43 7.51 -5.62 -1.44
C LEU A 43 6.16 -5.95 -2.08
N TYR A 44 5.96 -7.20 -2.50
CA TYR A 44 4.77 -7.61 -3.25
C TYR A 44 3.68 -8.20 -2.35
N LYS A 45 4.07 -8.59 -1.12
CA LYS A 45 3.17 -9.21 -0.15
C LYS A 45 3.43 -8.75 1.27
N VAL A 46 2.45 -8.92 2.16
CA VAL A 46 2.55 -8.50 3.57
C VAL A 46 3.73 -9.19 4.28
N SER A 47 4.06 -10.43 3.90
CA SER A 47 5.21 -11.13 4.48
C SER A 47 6.57 -10.52 4.13
N ASP A 48 6.66 -9.75 3.05
CA ASP A 48 7.90 -9.07 2.68
C ASP A 48 8.24 -7.93 3.64
N LEU A 49 7.27 -7.44 4.42
CA LEU A 49 7.49 -6.41 5.44
C LEU A 49 8.44 -6.86 6.57
N ARG A 50 8.74 -8.16 6.68
CA ARG A 50 9.78 -8.67 7.58
C ARG A 50 11.20 -8.29 7.13
N LYS A 51 11.36 -7.83 5.89
CA LYS A 51 12.66 -7.43 5.31
C LYS A 51 13.02 -5.98 5.65
N ILE A 52 12.05 -5.19 6.09
CA ILE A 52 12.19 -3.77 6.38
C ILE A 52 11.76 -3.47 7.81
N THR A 53 12.18 -2.32 8.30
CA THR A 53 11.76 -1.71 9.56
C THR A 53 10.53 -0.83 9.36
N GLN A 54 9.87 -0.47 10.47
CA GLN A 54 8.77 0.49 10.41
C GLN A 54 9.24 1.87 9.94
N SER A 55 10.46 2.28 10.28
CA SER A 55 11.00 3.59 9.89
C SER A 55 11.21 3.66 8.38
N GLU A 56 11.82 2.64 7.78
CA GLU A 56 11.97 2.53 6.32
C GLU A 56 10.62 2.59 5.60
N LEU A 57 9.56 1.99 6.18
CA LEU A 57 8.20 2.10 5.63
C LEU A 57 7.67 3.54 5.63
N ILE A 58 7.95 4.30 6.68
CA ILE A 58 7.48 5.69 6.85
C ILE A 58 8.25 6.64 5.93
N GLU A 59 9.52 6.34 5.66
CA GLU A 59 10.40 7.16 4.81
C GLU A 59 10.15 6.96 3.31
N MET A 60 9.39 5.93 2.91
CA MET A 60 9.03 5.71 1.50
C MET A 60 8.12 6.80 0.95
N ASP A 61 8.52 7.37 -0.19
CA ASP A 61 7.72 8.37 -0.91
C ASP A 61 6.39 7.77 -1.40
N GLY A 62 5.28 8.41 -1.05
CA GLY A 62 3.92 7.93 -1.34
C GLY A 62 3.26 7.11 -0.22
N ILE A 63 3.96 6.78 0.88
CA ILE A 63 3.36 6.16 2.07
C ILE A 63 2.82 7.22 3.02
N SER A 64 1.50 7.22 3.24
CA SER A 64 0.85 8.11 4.22
C SER A 64 0.74 7.46 5.60
N LYS A 65 0.55 8.29 6.64
CA LYS A 65 0.24 7.81 8.02
C LYS A 65 -0.94 6.82 8.04
N SER A 66 -1.95 7.03 7.19
CA SER A 66 -3.10 6.12 7.07
C SER A 66 -2.74 4.78 6.44
N ALA A 67 -1.84 4.76 5.45
CA ALA A 67 -1.33 3.52 4.86
C ALA A 67 -0.54 2.71 5.89
N VAL A 68 0.33 3.36 6.68
CA VAL A 68 1.09 2.72 7.76
C VAL A 68 0.15 2.10 8.80
N ALA A 69 -0.87 2.84 9.24
CA ALA A 69 -1.85 2.32 10.20
C ALA A 69 -2.59 1.09 9.65
N ARG A 70 -3.02 1.14 8.37
CA ARG A 70 -3.67 0.00 7.72
C ARG A 70 -2.74 -1.22 7.64
N ILE A 71 -1.49 -1.01 7.25
CA ILE A 71 -0.48 -2.08 7.18
C ILE A 71 -0.27 -2.73 8.54
N LYS A 72 -0.15 -1.94 9.61
CA LYS A 72 0.01 -2.45 10.98
C LYS A 72 -1.14 -3.36 11.42
N VAL A 73 -2.39 -2.95 11.17
CA VAL A 73 -3.57 -3.78 11.49
C VAL A 73 -3.53 -5.13 10.77
N ILE A 74 -3.14 -5.13 9.48
CA ILE A 74 -3.03 -6.36 8.70
C ILE A 74 -1.85 -7.23 9.18
N MET A 75 -0.72 -6.62 9.53
CA MET A 75 0.42 -7.33 10.08
C MET A 75 0.08 -8.01 11.41
N GLU A 76 -0.61 -7.31 12.31
CA GLU A 76 -1.08 -7.85 13.59
C GLU A 76 -2.03 -9.04 13.37
N ALA A 77 -3.03 -8.88 12.49
CA ALA A 77 -3.95 -9.96 12.13
C ALA A 77 -3.24 -11.20 11.55
N LYS A 78 -2.12 -10.99 10.84
CA LYS A 78 -1.29 -12.06 10.27
C LYS A 78 -0.15 -12.53 11.20
N ARG A 79 -0.04 -11.98 12.41
CA ARG A 79 1.07 -12.23 13.35
C ARG A 79 2.45 -12.03 12.70
N ILE A 80 2.59 -10.90 12.00
CA ILE A 80 3.80 -10.46 11.32
C ILE A 80 4.30 -9.21 12.02
N SER A 81 5.61 -9.12 12.23
CA SER A 81 6.29 -7.92 12.69
C SER A 81 7.27 -7.45 11.62
N PHE A 82 7.62 -6.17 11.69
CA PHE A 82 8.79 -5.64 10.98
C PHE A 82 10.07 -6.31 11.48
N ARG A 83 11.16 -6.09 10.75
CA ARG A 83 12.51 -6.44 11.21
C ARG A 83 12.86 -5.74 12.52
#